data_AF-A0A7S0RYW7-F1
#
_entry.id   AF-A0A7S0RYW7-F1
#
_cell.length_a   1.000
_cell.length_b   1.000
_cell.length_c   1.000
_cell.angle_alpha   90.00
_cell.angle_beta   90.00
_cell.angle_gamma   90.00
#
_symmetry.space_group_name_H-M   'P 1'
#
loop_
_entity.id
_entity.type
_entity.pdbx_description
1 polymer ?
#
loop_
_entity_poly.entity_id
_entity_poly.type
_entity_poly.pdbx_seq_one_letter_code
_entity_poly.pdbx_strand_id
1 'polypeptide(L)'
;IFHSVTFLMTVCGRAPSVDVNALSRLYYTDSPVMSFGKFVEACSFGKIKYPKDRNIIIPVTLPCSGTMSTGRSWNTNVCTFTQAALWAYAAEEAAQAAGHDLSNFQRRVFVIPKSPPCGW
;
A
#
# COMPACT_ATOMS: atom_id res chain seq x y z
N ILE A 1 -19.18 5.38 3.44
CA ILE A 1 -17.87 6.08 3.49
C ILE A 1 -16.80 5.08 3.07
N PHE A 2 -15.83 5.48 2.25
CA PHE A 2 -14.77 4.59 1.77
C PHE A 2 -13.62 4.54 2.78
N HIS A 3 -13.23 3.32 3.18
CA HIS A 3 -12.12 3.09 4.10
C HIS A 3 -11.03 2.29 3.39
N SER A 4 -9.82 2.82 3.36
CA SER A 4 -8.65 2.12 2.82
C SER A 4 -7.34 2.48 3.51
N VAL A 5 -6.40 1.55 3.46
CA VAL A 5 -4.99 1.78 3.78
C VAL A 5 -4.16 1.45 2.55
N THR A 6 -3.27 2.37 2.19
CA THR A 6 -2.29 2.17 1.12
C THR A 6 -0.91 2.04 1.74
N PHE A 7 -0.32 0.85 1.62
CA PHE A 7 1.05 0.58 2.04
C PHE A 7 1.99 1.00 0.92
N LEU A 8 2.85 1.97 1.21
CA LEU A 8 3.88 2.43 0.29
C LEU A 8 5.21 1.73 0.66
N MET A 9 5.55 0.68 -0.08
CA MET A 9 6.56 -0.28 0.34
C MET A 9 7.94 0.06 -0.22
N THR A 10 8.91 0.20 0.67
CA THR A 10 10.34 0.09 0.35
C THR A 10 10.77 -1.34 0.63
N VAL A 11 11.29 -2.04 -0.35
CA VAL A 11 11.61 -3.48 -0.21
C VAL A 11 13.05 -3.72 -0.63
N CYS A 12 13.85 -4.33 0.25
CA CYS A 12 15.26 -4.60 -0.01
C CYS A 12 16.04 -3.33 -0.43
N GLY A 13 15.76 -2.20 0.23
CA GLY A 13 16.34 -0.89 -0.10
C GLY A 13 15.84 -0.26 -1.40
N ARG A 14 14.95 -0.91 -2.15
CA ARG A 14 14.34 -0.35 -3.36
C ARG A 14 13.13 0.48 -2.99
N ALA A 15 13.21 1.77 -3.28
CA ALA A 15 12.13 2.72 -3.05
C ALA A 15 10.93 2.46 -3.99
N PRO A 16 9.72 2.79 -3.55
CA PRO A 16 8.52 2.74 -4.38
C PRO A 16 8.62 3.73 -5.55
N SER A 17 7.87 3.47 -6.62
CA SER A 17 7.87 4.30 -7.84
C SER A 17 7.27 5.69 -7.65
N VAL A 18 6.62 5.93 -6.51
CA VAL A 18 5.96 7.18 -6.15
C VAL A 18 6.32 7.53 -4.71
N ASP A 19 6.56 8.81 -4.44
CA ASP A 19 6.76 9.28 -3.07
C ASP A 19 5.43 9.53 -2.34
N VAL A 20 5.45 9.54 -1.01
CA VAL A 20 4.24 9.72 -0.18
C VAL A 20 3.51 11.02 -0.51
N ASN A 21 4.23 12.11 -0.80
CA ASN A 21 3.62 13.41 -1.09
C ASN A 21 2.96 13.41 -2.47
N ALA A 22 3.59 12.81 -3.48
CA ALA A 22 2.99 12.64 -4.80
C ALA A 22 1.73 11.78 -4.74
N LEU A 23 1.76 10.67 -3.97
CA LEU A 23 0.59 9.82 -3.79
C LEU A 23 -0.52 10.54 -3.01
N SER A 24 -0.16 11.27 -1.95
CA SER A 24 -1.11 12.11 -1.19
C SER A 24 -1.74 13.18 -2.08
N ARG A 25 -0.97 13.82 -2.97
CA ARG A 25 -1.52 14.79 -3.94
C ARG A 25 -2.49 14.10 -4.88
N LEU A 26 -2.13 12.95 -5.46
CA LEU A 26 -3.01 12.18 -6.33
C LEU A 26 -4.33 11.80 -5.63
N TYR A 27 -4.28 11.46 -4.35
CA TYR A 27 -5.45 10.97 -3.62
C TYR A 27 -6.39 12.10 -3.16
N TYR A 28 -5.84 13.21 -2.66
CA TYR A 28 -6.63 14.21 -1.94
C TYR A 28 -6.54 15.64 -2.50
N THR A 29 -5.60 15.93 -3.40
CA THR A 29 -5.41 17.26 -3.95
C THR A 29 -5.83 17.29 -5.41
N ASP A 30 -6.69 18.24 -5.76
CA ASP A 30 -7.10 18.38 -7.14
C ASP A 30 -5.92 18.87 -7.98
N SER A 31 -5.47 17.99 -8.88
CA SER A 31 -4.60 18.29 -10.02
C SER A 31 -5.48 18.74 -11.20
N PRO A 32 -4.96 19.17 -12.38
CA PRO A 32 -5.80 19.60 -13.51
C PRO A 32 -6.86 18.58 -13.96
N VAL A 33 -6.73 17.31 -13.54
CA VAL A 33 -7.51 16.15 -14.01
C VAL A 33 -8.35 15.49 -12.89
N MET A 34 -8.54 16.14 -11.73
CA MET A 34 -9.28 15.61 -10.54
C MET A 34 -8.48 14.64 -9.67
N SER A 35 -8.64 14.71 -8.35
CA SER A 35 -8.07 13.74 -7.40
C SER A 35 -8.79 12.39 -7.42
N PHE A 36 -8.12 11.31 -6.99
CA PHE A 36 -8.76 10.00 -6.87
C PHE A 36 -9.95 10.00 -5.91
N GLY A 37 -9.86 10.74 -4.80
CA GLY A 37 -10.98 10.91 -3.88
C GLY A 37 -12.20 11.52 -4.55
N LYS A 38 -12.00 12.59 -5.34
CA LYS A 38 -13.08 13.20 -6.14
C LYS A 38 -13.61 12.28 -7.23
N PHE A 39 -12.75 11.49 -7.87
CA PHE A 39 -13.19 10.48 -8.83
C PHE A 39 -14.13 9.45 -8.18
N VAL A 40 -13.77 8.92 -7.00
CA VAL A 40 -14.61 8.00 -6.23
C VAL A 40 -15.94 8.65 -5.83
N GLU A 41 -15.90 9.90 -5.38
CA GLU A 41 -17.12 10.65 -5.04
C GLU A 41 -18.01 10.88 -6.27
N ALA A 42 -17.43 11.27 -7.41
CA ALA A 42 -18.16 11.54 -8.65
C ALA A 42 -18.80 10.28 -9.22
N CYS A 43 -18.03 9.19 -9.38
CA CYS A 43 -18.52 7.91 -9.89
C CYS A 43 -19.54 7.24 -8.95
N SER A 44 -19.55 7.59 -7.67
CA SER A 44 -20.56 7.14 -6.72
C SER A 44 -21.76 8.09 -6.59
N PHE A 45 -21.85 9.14 -7.41
CA PHE A 45 -22.88 10.18 -7.32
C PHE A 45 -22.98 10.78 -5.90
N GLY A 46 -21.83 10.95 -5.23
CA GLY A 46 -21.72 11.49 -3.88
C GLY A 46 -22.14 10.54 -2.75
N LYS A 47 -22.57 9.30 -3.04
CA LYS A 47 -22.98 8.29 -2.04
C LYS A 47 -21.80 7.76 -1.23
N ILE A 48 -20.62 7.76 -1.82
CA ILE A 48 -19.38 7.37 -1.14
C ILE A 48 -18.55 8.64 -0.97
N LYS A 49 -18.01 8.84 0.23
CA LYS A 49 -17.03 9.89 0.56
C LYS A 49 -15.65 9.29 0.71
N TYR A 50 -14.62 10.03 0.33
CA TYR A 50 -13.22 9.61 0.40
C TYR A 50 -12.39 10.55 1.30
N PRO A 51 -12.66 10.59 2.62
CA PRO A 51 -11.96 11.51 3.50
C PRO A 51 -10.56 10.97 3.85
N LYS A 52 -9.60 11.88 4.05
CA LYS A 52 -8.18 11.54 4.27
C LYS A 52 -7.92 10.77 5.56
N ASP A 53 -8.72 10.99 6.61
CA ASP A 53 -8.61 10.27 7.90
C ASP A 53 -9.03 8.79 7.80
N ARG A 54 -9.83 8.42 6.79
CA ARG A 54 -10.27 7.04 6.54
C ARG A 54 -9.56 6.38 5.36
N ASN A 55 -8.68 7.11 4.70
CA ASN A 55 -7.93 6.66 3.54
C ASN A 55 -6.49 7.04 3.79
N ILE A 56 -5.72 6.20 4.47
CA ILE A 56 -4.38 6.56 4.96
C ILE A 56 -3.30 5.93 4.09
N ILE A 57 -2.15 6.60 3.99
CA ILE A 57 -0.96 6.11 3.32
C ILE A 57 0.09 5.82 4.40
N ILE A 58 0.57 4.58 4.46
CA ILE A 58 1.57 4.15 5.44
C ILE A 58 2.84 3.75 4.69
N PRO A 59 3.96 4.47 4.84
CA PRO A 59 5.25 4.01 4.35
C PRO A 59 5.72 2.82 5.18
N VAL A 60 6.15 1.73 4.52
CA VAL A 60 6.66 0.54 5.18
C VAL A 60 7.98 0.14 4.55
N THR A 61 8.96 -0.24 5.37
CA THR A 61 10.25 -0.74 4.90
C THR A 61 10.40 -2.21 5.28
N LEU A 62 10.60 -3.07 4.28
CA LEU A 62 10.86 -4.49 4.45
C LEU A 62 12.31 -4.84 4.05
N PRO A 63 12.97 -5.75 4.79
CA PRO A 63 14.25 -6.33 4.36
C PRO A 63 14.11 -7.16 3.07
N CYS A 64 15.21 -7.73 2.57
CA CYS A 64 15.17 -8.61 1.38
C CYS A 64 14.57 -9.99 1.65
N SER A 65 14.51 -10.40 2.90
CA SER A 65 13.89 -11.65 3.34
C SER A 65 13.52 -11.55 4.81
N GLY A 66 12.56 -12.36 5.23
CA GLY A 66 12.16 -12.45 6.63
C GLY A 66 11.23 -13.62 6.88
N THR A 67 10.81 -13.74 8.14
CA THR A 67 9.83 -14.73 8.59
C THR A 67 8.73 -13.98 9.31
N MET A 68 7.48 -14.22 8.90
CA MET A 68 6.30 -13.64 9.54
C MET A 68 6.02 -14.31 10.88
N SER A 69 5.15 -13.68 11.68
CA SER A 69 4.66 -14.23 12.95
C SER A 69 4.04 -15.64 12.82
N THR A 70 3.47 -15.95 11.65
CA THR A 70 2.91 -17.27 11.31
C THR A 70 3.96 -18.37 11.03
N GLY A 71 5.26 -18.04 11.08
CA GLY A 71 6.35 -18.95 10.76
C GLY A 71 6.64 -19.10 9.25
N ARG A 72 5.86 -18.44 8.39
CA ARG A 72 6.08 -18.45 6.94
C ARG A 72 7.21 -17.50 6.55
N SER A 73 8.18 -18.01 5.78
CA SER A 73 9.30 -17.23 5.27
C SER A 73 8.99 -16.61 3.91
N TRP A 74 9.51 -15.41 3.70
CA TRP A 74 9.39 -14.66 2.46
C TRP A 74 10.74 -14.13 1.99
N ASN A 75 10.88 -13.98 0.68
CA ASN A 75 12.12 -13.53 0.04
C ASN A 75 11.80 -12.70 -1.19
N THR A 76 12.47 -11.55 -1.33
CA THR A 76 12.19 -10.56 -2.37
C THR A 76 12.82 -10.90 -3.71
N ASN A 77 13.76 -11.85 -3.71
CA ASN A 77 14.42 -12.35 -4.90
C ASN A 77 13.66 -13.52 -5.54
N VAL A 78 12.67 -14.08 -4.84
CA VAL A 78 11.85 -15.17 -5.37
C VAL A 78 10.61 -14.57 -6.02
N CYS A 79 10.59 -14.57 -7.35
CA CYS A 79 9.45 -14.04 -8.08
C CYS A 79 8.37 -15.09 -8.30
N THR A 80 7.47 -15.19 -7.32
CA THR A 80 6.22 -15.93 -7.46
C THR A 80 5.08 -15.09 -6.90
N PHE A 81 3.86 -15.31 -7.39
CA PHE A 81 2.68 -14.65 -6.85
C PHE A 81 2.53 -14.90 -5.34
N THR A 82 2.84 -16.12 -4.89
CA THR A 82 2.87 -16.47 -3.46
C THR A 82 3.81 -15.56 -2.69
N GLN A 83 5.04 -15.37 -3.16
CA GLN A 83 6.03 -14.52 -2.48
C GLN A 83 5.60 -13.04 -2.47
N ALA A 84 5.03 -12.55 -3.57
CA ALA A 84 4.47 -11.19 -3.60
C ALA A 84 3.34 -10.99 -2.57
N ALA A 85 2.46 -11.99 -2.41
CA ALA A 85 1.43 -11.96 -1.36
C ALA A 85 2.04 -11.98 0.05
N LEU A 86 3.12 -12.74 0.27
CA LEU A 86 3.81 -12.75 1.56
C LEU A 86 4.48 -11.41 1.88
N TRP A 87 4.92 -10.64 0.89
CA TRP A 87 5.41 -9.27 1.13
C TRP A 87 4.28 -8.35 1.60
N ALA A 88 3.08 -8.49 1.05
CA ALA A 88 1.91 -7.73 1.48
C ALA A 88 1.57 -8.02 2.96
N TYR A 89 1.54 -9.30 3.36
CA TYR A 89 1.32 -9.67 4.76
C TYR A 89 2.46 -9.19 5.68
N ALA A 90 3.71 -9.29 5.25
CA ALA A 90 4.84 -8.75 6.00
C ALA A 90 4.75 -7.22 6.17
N ALA A 91 4.23 -6.50 5.18
CA ALA A 91 4.02 -5.06 5.29
C ALA A 91 2.92 -4.71 6.31
N GLU A 92 1.86 -5.50 6.37
CA GLU A 92 0.81 -5.35 7.38
C GLU A 92 1.36 -5.62 8.78
N GLU A 93 2.09 -6.73 9.00
CA GLU A 93 2.70 -7.06 10.29
C GLU A 93 3.67 -5.94 10.73
N ALA A 94 4.48 -5.41 9.80
CA ALA A 94 5.39 -4.30 10.08
C ALA A 94 4.63 -3.02 10.47
N ALA A 95 3.54 -2.69 9.77
CA ALA A 95 2.71 -1.53 10.13
C ALA A 95 2.03 -1.70 11.50
N GLN A 96 1.53 -2.91 11.80
CA GLN A 96 0.95 -3.22 13.11
C GLN A 96 1.98 -3.16 14.23
N ALA A 97 3.19 -3.68 14.00
CA ALA A 97 4.30 -3.58 14.94
C ALA A 97 4.73 -2.12 15.19
N ALA A 98 4.55 -1.24 14.20
CA ALA A 98 4.74 0.21 14.34
C ALA A 98 3.55 0.93 15.03
N GLY A 99 2.52 0.20 15.47
CA GLY A 99 1.39 0.74 16.22
C GLY A 99 0.20 1.18 15.37
N HIS A 100 0.16 0.88 14.07
CA HIS A 100 -1.00 1.18 13.23
C HIS A 100 -2.12 0.14 13.43
N ASP A 101 -3.29 0.60 13.89
CA ASP A 101 -4.50 -0.22 13.90
C ASP A 101 -5.10 -0.32 12.49
N LEU A 102 -5.07 -1.53 11.92
CA LEU A 102 -5.56 -1.82 10.59
C LEU A 102 -7.00 -2.37 10.56
N SER A 103 -7.62 -2.60 11.73
CA SER A 103 -8.91 -3.30 11.87
C SER A 103 -10.06 -2.62 11.13
N ASN A 104 -10.01 -1.29 11.05
CA ASN A 104 -11.07 -0.46 10.48
C ASN A 104 -10.94 -0.21 8.96
N PHE A 105 -9.88 -0.73 8.33
CA PHE A 105 -9.60 -0.55 6.90
C PHE A 105 -9.93 -1.80 6.10
N GLN A 106 -11.11 -1.80 5.48
CA GLN A 106 -11.61 -2.91 4.66
C GLN A 106 -10.80 -3.17 3.39
N ARG A 107 -10.13 -2.13 2.87
CA ARG A 107 -9.40 -2.18 1.60
C ARG A 107 -7.94 -1.92 1.86
N ARG A 108 -7.09 -2.78 1.30
CA ARG A 108 -5.64 -2.72 1.45
C ARG A 108 -5.02 -2.65 0.06
N VAL A 109 -4.26 -1.60 -0.16
CA VAL A 109 -3.56 -1.35 -1.43
C VAL A 109 -2.07 -1.41 -1.15
N PHE A 110 -1.33 -2.16 -1.95
CA PHE A 110 0.11 -2.33 -1.78
C PHE A 110 0.82 -1.72 -2.99
N VAL A 111 1.52 -0.62 -2.76
CA VAL A 111 2.37 0.00 -3.77
C VAL A 111 3.77 -0.56 -3.60
N ILE A 112 4.09 -1.54 -4.43
CA ILE A 112 5.39 -2.22 -4.43
C ILE A 112 6.41 -1.44 -5.25
N PRO A 113 7.71 -1.55 -4.94
CA PRO A 113 8.76 -0.94 -5.75
C PRO A 113 8.83 -1.58 -7.13
N LYS A 114 9.36 -0.82 -8.10
CA LYS A 114 9.64 -1.35 -9.43
C LYS A 114 10.71 -2.42 -9.30
N SER A 115 10.31 -3.69 -9.38
CA SER A 115 11.25 -4.80 -9.48
C SER A 115 11.61 -5.03 -10.96
N PRO A 116 12.81 -5.59 -11.24
CA PRO A 116 13.06 -6.17 -12.55
C PRO A 116 11.95 -7.16 -12.90
N PRO A 117 11.58 -7.28 -14.19
CA PRO A 117 10.72 -8.37 -14.61
C PRO A 117 11.39 -9.68 -14.21
N CYS A 118 10.57 -10.60 -13.76
CA CYS A 118 11.04 -11.93 -13.42
C CYS A 118 11.47 -12.57 -14.73
N GLY A 119 12.74 -12.98 -14.80
CA GLY A 119 13.27 -13.69 -15.96
C GLY A 119 12.50 -14.99 -16.10
N TRP A 120 11.58 -15.01 -17.06
CA TRP A 120 10.96 -16.23 -17.57
C TRP A 120 11.90 -16.83 -18.60
#